data_AF-A0A2S7Q017-F1
#
_entry.id   AF-A0A2S7Q017-F1
#
_cell.length_a   1.000
_cell.length_b   1.000
_cell.length_c   1.000
_cell.angle_alpha   90.00
_cell.angle_beta   90.00
_cell.angle_gamma   90.00
#
_symmetry.space_group_name_H-M   'P 1'
#
loop_
_entity.id
_entity.type
_entity.pdbx_description
1 polymer ?
#
loop_
_entity_poly.entity_id
_entity_poly.type
_entity_poly.pdbx_seq_one_letter_code
_entity_poly.pdbx_strand_id
1 'polypeptide(L)'
;MHLDRMKFGVANKLDPWYPAFLNMSLDPLASASYKMRGPLTFATRNATGSSPGKTAISNDAVASLLNAIMLKSTQILSAWANTLQLLNGTDAQLTAGLYGPQFVNAAEIMRASYPAWPQSDIEIFKAMILNIFYPPASQTTPTAVQRYPFDANWGSAGEKAIVAFGAFLDNETMYEEGLSLYLNFPCSNLNNTINSFGQNCESGRDQGHTQLGLGNMAELCQVAYNQGDQEYWDLLDSRLLVGYEYTAKYNLGYNVSYDPDFYRCDANLVGGPWATISSTSRGQFRSIYQVAYAHYVQLEGKQMPWTKLKLEQTVFEANDTVNNVGDTTPYGTLRFSLFEAKWYPLGCYTDNVAARSLPVHTDVPGGWQAMTNELCQSACQAAGYTYAGTEYSGECYCANGILNGGAPAPDGNALCNMTCYGNSTEICGGPNRLSMFVFGAPSFTSASSVTATSNSVTVKTTATLSG
;
A
#
# COMPACT_ATOMS: atom_id res chain seq x y z
N MET A 1 0.73 8.31 -9.47
CA MET A 1 0.35 6.94 -9.84
C MET A 1 -0.57 6.26 -8.80
N HIS A 2 -0.12 5.97 -7.57
CA HIS A 2 -0.98 5.29 -6.57
C HIS A 2 -2.22 6.09 -6.15
N LEU A 3 -2.08 7.41 -5.93
CA LEU A 3 -3.20 8.28 -5.56
C LEU A 3 -4.24 8.40 -6.68
N ASP A 4 -3.81 8.48 -7.93
CA ASP A 4 -4.70 8.68 -9.09
C ASP A 4 -5.59 7.44 -9.30
N ARG A 5 -5.00 6.26 -9.14
CA ARG A 5 -5.74 4.99 -9.13
C ARG A 5 -6.83 4.97 -8.07
N MET A 6 -6.49 5.31 -6.82
CA MET A 6 -7.46 5.36 -5.73
C MET A 6 -8.55 6.39 -6.01
N LYS A 7 -8.17 7.61 -6.40
CA LYS A 7 -9.12 8.69 -6.73
C LYS A 7 -10.09 8.26 -7.81
N PHE A 8 -9.59 7.64 -8.88
CA PHE A 8 -10.43 7.16 -9.98
C PHE A 8 -11.37 6.04 -9.53
N GLY A 9 -10.86 5.04 -8.80
CA GLY A 9 -11.68 3.95 -8.28
C GLY A 9 -12.79 4.47 -7.35
N VAL A 10 -12.47 5.40 -6.45
CA VAL A 10 -13.45 6.02 -5.54
C VAL A 10 -14.47 6.88 -6.29
N ALA A 11 -14.03 7.75 -7.20
CA ALA A 11 -14.91 8.64 -7.95
C ALA A 11 -15.94 7.87 -8.80
N ASN A 12 -15.55 6.72 -9.35
CA ASN A 12 -16.40 5.88 -10.19
C ASN A 12 -17.05 4.72 -9.43
N LYS A 13 -16.98 4.71 -8.09
CA LYS A 13 -17.58 3.69 -7.22
C LYS A 13 -17.16 2.24 -7.55
N LEU A 14 -15.90 2.06 -7.94
CA LEU A 14 -15.36 0.77 -8.37
C LEU A 14 -14.85 -0.06 -7.20
N ASP A 15 -15.03 -1.36 -7.31
CA ASP A 15 -14.42 -2.33 -6.41
C ASP A 15 -12.94 -2.57 -6.75
N PRO A 16 -12.05 -2.72 -5.74
CA PRO A 16 -12.35 -2.67 -4.31
C PRO A 16 -12.21 -1.26 -3.70
N TRP A 17 -11.80 -0.24 -4.47
CA TRP A 17 -11.39 1.07 -3.94
C TRP A 17 -12.52 1.82 -3.24
N TYR A 18 -13.72 1.88 -3.81
CA TYR A 18 -14.81 2.67 -3.24
C TYR A 18 -15.31 2.10 -1.90
N PRO A 19 -15.66 0.81 -1.79
CA PRO A 19 -15.99 0.24 -0.49
C PRO A 19 -14.84 0.31 0.53
N ALA A 20 -13.59 0.09 0.10
CA ALA A 20 -12.43 0.22 0.99
C ALA A 20 -12.25 1.66 1.52
N PHE A 21 -12.50 2.67 0.67
CA PHE A 21 -12.51 4.07 1.06
C PHE A 21 -13.65 4.39 2.03
N LEU A 22 -14.85 3.87 1.80
CA LEU A 22 -15.96 4.04 2.74
C LEU A 22 -15.61 3.43 4.09
N ASN A 23 -15.03 2.23 4.12
CA ASN A 23 -14.56 1.60 5.36
C ASN A 23 -13.51 2.45 6.09
N MET A 24 -12.51 2.97 5.36
CA MET A 24 -11.51 3.88 5.92
C MET A 24 -12.14 5.16 6.47
N SER A 25 -13.13 5.73 5.78
CA SER A 25 -13.79 6.99 6.18
C SER A 25 -14.58 6.88 7.49
N LEU A 26 -14.91 5.66 7.92
CA LEU A 26 -15.55 5.38 9.22
C LEU A 26 -14.54 5.30 10.37
N ASP A 27 -13.24 5.22 10.08
CA ASP A 27 -12.20 5.20 11.11
C ASP A 27 -12.15 6.55 11.85
N PRO A 28 -12.23 6.58 13.19
CA PRO A 28 -12.10 7.81 13.95
C PRO A 28 -10.80 8.59 13.67
N LEU A 29 -9.72 7.90 13.27
CA LEU A 29 -8.44 8.50 12.89
C LEU A 29 -8.46 9.12 11.49
N ALA A 30 -9.38 8.70 10.61
CA ALA A 30 -9.59 9.30 9.30
C ALA A 30 -10.57 10.49 9.34
N SER A 31 -11.23 10.75 10.47
CA SER A 31 -12.26 11.79 10.58
C SER A 31 -11.70 13.18 10.30
N ALA A 32 -12.43 13.97 9.50
CA ALA A 32 -12.13 15.39 9.29
C ALA A 32 -12.23 16.23 10.58
N SER A 33 -12.88 15.71 11.64
CA SER A 33 -12.98 16.33 12.96
C SER A 33 -11.99 15.73 13.98
N TYR A 34 -11.09 14.85 13.53
CA TYR A 34 -10.07 14.24 14.38
C TYR A 34 -9.35 15.30 15.22
N LYS A 35 -9.23 15.01 16.53
CA LYS A 35 -8.49 15.83 17.47
C LYS A 35 -7.17 15.13 17.76
N MET A 36 -6.07 15.81 17.43
CA MET A 36 -4.74 15.34 17.75
C MET A 36 -4.65 14.99 19.23
N ARG A 37 -3.94 13.90 19.51
CA ARG A 37 -3.70 13.43 20.88
C ARG A 37 -2.39 13.97 21.44
N GLY A 38 -1.47 14.39 20.58
CA GLY A 38 -0.35 15.27 20.89
C GLY A 38 -0.55 16.68 20.33
N PRO A 39 0.51 17.35 19.85
CA PRO A 39 1.90 16.90 19.87
C PRO A 39 2.49 16.95 21.29
N LEU A 40 3.43 16.07 21.58
CA LEU A 40 4.14 16.04 22.85
C LEU A 40 5.61 16.39 22.62
N THR A 41 6.27 17.01 23.60
CA THR A 41 7.71 17.31 23.52
C THR A 41 8.56 16.05 23.57
N PHE A 42 8.04 14.95 24.11
CA PHE A 42 8.65 13.63 24.03
C PHE A 42 7.59 12.55 23.80
N ALA A 43 7.97 11.46 23.13
CA ALA A 43 7.12 10.29 22.93
C ALA A 43 7.88 8.99 23.26
N THR A 44 7.17 7.99 23.79
CA THR A 44 7.73 6.67 24.12
C THR A 44 6.72 5.56 23.85
N ARG A 45 7.22 4.38 23.45
CA ARG A 45 6.42 3.17 23.23
C ARG A 45 6.53 2.13 24.36
N ASN A 46 7.33 2.42 25.40
CA ASN A 46 7.62 1.49 26.50
C ASN A 46 6.38 0.79 27.07
N ALA A 47 6.51 -0.52 27.32
CA ALA A 47 5.43 -1.41 27.74
C ALA A 47 4.78 -1.13 29.11
N THR A 48 5.32 -0.24 29.95
CA THR A 48 4.69 0.09 31.23
C THR A 48 3.47 0.99 30.99
N GLY A 49 2.30 0.53 31.48
CA GLY A 49 0.94 1.01 31.17
C GLY A 49 0.57 2.44 31.59
N SER A 50 1.55 3.33 31.70
CA SER A 50 1.41 4.75 31.98
C SER A 50 2.44 5.59 31.21
N SER A 51 3.01 5.08 30.12
CA SER A 51 3.91 5.85 29.26
C SER A 51 3.15 6.98 28.54
N PRO A 52 3.29 8.26 28.93
CA PRO A 52 2.73 9.34 28.13
C PRO A 52 3.35 9.26 26.73
N GLY A 53 2.48 9.22 25.72
CA GLY A 53 2.90 9.42 24.34
C GLY A 53 2.72 8.27 23.37
N LYS A 54 2.72 6.98 23.76
CA LYS A 54 2.51 5.87 22.79
C LYS A 54 1.22 6.09 22.00
N THR A 55 0.10 6.15 22.71
CA THR A 55 -1.23 6.37 22.13
C THR A 55 -1.35 7.70 21.40
N ALA A 56 -0.59 8.72 21.81
CA ALA A 56 -0.62 10.02 21.16
C ALA A 56 0.08 9.97 19.80
N ILE A 57 1.35 9.55 19.79
CA ILE A 57 2.15 9.48 18.58
C ILE A 57 1.63 8.41 17.62
N SER A 58 1.21 7.24 18.09
CA SER A 58 0.71 6.16 17.23
C SER A 58 -0.54 6.58 16.48
N ASN A 59 -1.49 7.20 17.19
CA ASN A 59 -2.76 7.59 16.61
C ASN A 59 -2.61 8.82 15.74
N ASP A 60 -1.80 9.80 16.13
CA ASP A 60 -1.54 10.98 15.29
C ASP A 60 -0.73 10.60 14.04
N ALA A 61 0.19 9.64 14.12
CA ALA A 61 0.92 9.13 12.96
C ALA A 61 -0.02 8.44 11.97
N VAL A 62 -0.88 7.52 12.42
CA VAL A 62 -1.89 6.89 11.56
C VAL A 62 -2.89 7.92 11.04
N ALA A 63 -3.40 8.80 11.91
CA ALA A 63 -4.34 9.85 11.52
C ALA A 63 -3.73 10.78 10.45
N SER A 64 -2.43 11.10 10.54
CA SER A 64 -1.75 11.89 9.51
C SER A 64 -1.84 11.22 8.14
N LEU A 65 -1.55 9.92 8.05
CA LEU A 65 -1.65 9.19 6.79
C LEU A 65 -3.08 9.14 6.25
N LEU A 66 -4.06 8.78 7.10
CA LEU A 66 -5.45 8.66 6.67
C LEU A 66 -6.02 10.01 6.24
N ASN A 67 -5.72 11.08 6.98
CA ASN A 67 -6.14 12.43 6.61
C ASN A 67 -5.37 12.96 5.38
N ALA A 68 -4.14 12.50 5.11
CA ALA A 68 -3.41 12.89 3.91
C ALA A 68 -4.08 12.36 2.64
N ILE A 69 -4.63 11.14 2.69
CA ILE A 69 -5.48 10.59 1.61
C ILE A 69 -6.70 11.49 1.36
N MET A 70 -7.20 12.18 2.38
CA MET A 70 -8.29 13.16 2.29
C MET A 70 -7.82 14.62 2.12
N LEU A 71 -6.52 14.87 1.91
CA LEU A 71 -5.89 16.19 1.79
C LEU A 71 -6.04 17.12 3.02
N LYS A 72 -6.03 16.56 4.24
CA LYS A 72 -6.24 17.28 5.51
C LYS A 72 -5.19 16.99 6.61
N SER A 73 -3.96 16.65 6.25
CA SER A 73 -2.95 16.21 7.23
C SER A 73 -1.96 17.29 7.71
N THR A 74 -1.82 18.42 7.01
CA THR A 74 -0.70 19.37 7.26
C THR A 74 -0.65 19.89 8.69
N GLN A 75 -1.81 20.08 9.34
CA GLN A 75 -1.88 20.52 10.74
C GLN A 75 -1.22 19.51 11.70
N ILE A 76 -1.40 18.21 11.48
CA ILE A 76 -0.78 17.17 12.30
C ILE A 76 0.73 17.15 12.11
N LEU A 77 1.16 17.19 10.84
CA LEU A 77 2.58 17.17 10.46
C LEU A 77 3.32 18.38 11.04
N SER A 78 2.80 19.59 10.82
CA SER A 78 3.40 20.82 11.33
C SER A 78 3.38 20.87 12.86
N ALA A 79 2.32 20.41 13.53
CA ALA A 79 2.24 20.43 15.00
C ALA A 79 3.31 19.55 15.65
N TRP A 80 3.48 18.30 15.19
CA TRP A 80 4.53 17.41 15.69
C TRP A 80 5.93 17.93 15.34
N ALA A 81 6.14 18.41 14.11
CA ALA A 81 7.43 18.94 13.68
C ALA A 81 7.92 20.14 14.50
N ASN A 82 7.00 20.99 14.97
CA ASN A 82 7.34 22.16 15.79
C ASN A 82 7.46 21.85 17.30
N THR A 83 7.05 20.67 17.76
CA THR A 83 6.91 20.40 19.20
C THR A 83 7.78 19.25 19.68
N LEU A 84 7.91 18.18 18.90
CA LEU A 84 8.63 16.99 19.32
C LEU A 84 10.12 17.30 19.46
N GLN A 85 10.73 16.81 20.54
CA GLN A 85 12.15 17.00 20.82
C GLN A 85 12.88 15.67 21.02
N LEU A 86 12.17 14.61 21.44
CA LEU A 86 12.80 13.33 21.78
C LEU A 86 11.86 12.13 21.60
N LEU A 87 12.38 11.06 20.97
CA LEU A 87 11.83 9.71 21.12
C LEU A 87 12.62 8.99 22.22
N ASN A 88 11.94 8.55 23.27
CA ASN A 88 12.57 8.08 24.50
C ASN A 88 12.19 6.63 24.84
N GLY A 89 13.04 5.98 25.63
CA GLY A 89 12.81 4.66 26.19
C GLY A 89 13.47 3.53 25.39
N THR A 90 13.33 2.31 25.92
CA THR A 90 13.89 1.09 25.32
C THR A 90 13.27 0.81 23.95
N ASP A 91 12.02 1.23 23.72
CA ASP A 91 11.28 1.07 22.47
C ASP A 91 11.42 2.29 21.51
N ALA A 92 12.43 3.14 21.69
CA ALA A 92 12.63 4.30 20.83
C ALA A 92 12.81 3.92 19.36
N GLN A 93 13.57 2.86 19.05
CA GLN A 93 13.72 2.37 17.67
C GLN A 93 12.38 1.95 17.08
N LEU A 94 11.54 1.18 17.79
CA LEU A 94 10.21 0.82 17.28
C LEU A 94 9.30 2.05 17.13
N THR A 95 9.39 3.02 18.04
CA THR A 95 8.64 4.26 17.94
C THR A 95 8.98 4.98 16.63
N ALA A 96 10.27 5.09 16.32
CA ALA A 96 10.73 5.70 15.08
C ALA A 96 10.41 4.86 13.84
N GLY A 97 10.70 3.56 13.92
CA GLY A 97 10.59 2.57 12.84
C GLY A 97 9.15 2.32 12.36
N LEU A 98 8.18 2.39 13.28
CA LEU A 98 6.78 2.10 12.98
C LEU A 98 6.00 3.37 12.66
N TYR A 99 6.20 4.45 13.42
CA TYR A 99 5.40 5.67 13.29
C TYR A 99 6.02 6.70 12.35
N GLY A 100 7.35 6.75 12.24
CA GLY A 100 8.04 7.64 11.31
C GLY A 100 7.59 7.44 9.86
N PRO A 101 7.54 6.21 9.33
CA PRO A 101 7.07 5.94 7.97
C PRO A 101 5.63 6.38 7.72
N GLN A 102 4.75 6.34 8.72
CA GLN A 102 3.37 6.84 8.59
C GLN A 102 3.37 8.36 8.38
N PHE A 103 4.13 9.08 9.22
CA PHE A 103 4.29 10.53 9.08
C PHE A 103 4.93 10.92 7.75
N VAL A 104 5.96 10.19 7.33
CA VAL A 104 6.67 10.48 6.07
C VAL A 104 5.81 10.16 4.85
N ASN A 105 5.06 9.05 4.85
CA ASN A 105 4.11 8.76 3.78
C ASN A 105 3.01 9.84 3.70
N ALA A 106 2.51 10.32 4.85
CA ALA A 106 1.55 11.42 4.90
C ALA A 106 2.17 12.72 4.34
N ALA A 107 3.38 13.05 4.76
CA ALA A 107 4.12 14.21 4.28
C ALA A 107 4.38 14.14 2.76
N GLU A 108 4.76 12.99 2.23
CA GLU A 108 5.00 12.83 0.79
C GLU A 108 3.71 13.05 -0.02
N ILE A 109 2.59 12.50 0.44
CA ILE A 109 1.27 12.74 -0.19
C ILE A 109 0.93 14.23 -0.17
N MET A 110 1.11 14.92 0.97
CA MET A 110 0.79 16.34 1.09
C MET A 110 1.73 17.21 0.27
N ARG A 111 3.04 16.92 0.26
CA ARG A 111 4.06 17.62 -0.55
C ARG A 111 3.72 17.55 -2.04
N ALA A 112 3.28 16.39 -2.52
CA ALA A 112 2.93 16.18 -3.93
C ALA A 112 1.54 16.71 -4.30
N SER A 113 0.56 16.67 -3.40
CA SER A 113 -0.86 16.88 -3.73
C SER A 113 -1.50 18.13 -3.13
N TYR A 114 -0.81 18.86 -2.23
CA TYR A 114 -1.36 20.01 -1.52
C TYR A 114 -0.39 21.21 -1.55
N PRO A 115 -0.41 22.01 -2.64
CA PRO A 115 0.53 23.12 -2.83
C PRO A 115 0.49 24.21 -1.74
N ALA A 116 -0.55 24.24 -0.92
CA ALA A 116 -0.70 25.18 0.17
C ALA A 116 0.06 24.78 1.45
N TRP A 117 0.76 23.63 1.49
CA TRP A 117 1.67 23.32 2.58
C TRP A 117 2.96 24.15 2.44
N PRO A 118 3.27 25.08 3.39
CA PRO A 118 4.39 25.99 3.21
C PRO A 118 5.73 25.26 3.15
N GLN A 119 6.64 25.70 2.27
CA GLN A 119 7.98 25.12 2.17
C GLN A 119 8.72 25.18 3.52
N SER A 120 8.55 26.24 4.30
CA SER A 120 9.12 26.37 5.64
C SER A 120 8.68 25.24 6.58
N ASP A 121 7.41 24.84 6.51
CA ASP A 121 6.87 23.76 7.34
C ASP A 121 7.42 22.40 6.89
N ILE A 122 7.61 22.22 5.58
CA ILE A 122 8.25 21.03 5.02
C ILE A 122 9.69 20.91 5.54
N GLU A 123 10.47 22.00 5.54
CA GLU A 123 11.85 21.99 6.06
C GLU A 123 11.92 21.69 7.56
N ILE A 124 11.00 22.25 8.36
CA ILE A 124 10.91 21.94 9.81
C ILE A 124 10.56 20.45 10.00
N PHE A 125 9.65 19.91 9.19
CA PHE A 125 9.30 18.50 9.22
C PHE A 125 10.48 17.60 8.79
N LYS A 126 11.21 17.95 7.71
CA LYS A 126 12.44 17.25 7.30
C LYS A 126 13.46 17.24 8.46
N ALA A 127 13.63 18.36 9.17
CA ALA A 127 14.49 18.44 10.34
C ALA A 127 14.04 17.54 11.49
N MET A 128 12.73 17.40 11.75
CA MET A 128 12.23 16.44 12.75
C MET A 128 12.59 15.00 12.36
N ILE A 129 12.38 14.61 11.10
CA ILE A 129 12.71 13.26 10.62
C ILE A 129 14.20 12.98 10.80
N LEU A 130 15.06 13.90 10.33
CA LEU A 130 16.51 13.74 10.39
C LEU A 130 17.07 13.72 11.82
N ASN A 131 16.59 14.62 12.69
CA ASN A 131 17.23 14.83 14.00
C ASN A 131 16.58 14.03 15.14
N ILE A 132 15.33 13.57 14.97
CA ILE A 132 14.57 12.93 16.06
C ILE A 132 14.18 11.49 15.72
N PHE A 133 13.74 11.21 14.48
CA PHE A 133 13.33 9.87 14.09
C PHE A 133 14.48 9.00 13.60
N TYR A 134 15.34 9.55 12.76
CA TYR A 134 16.44 8.78 12.17
C TYR A 134 17.41 8.19 13.22
N PRO A 135 17.91 8.94 14.22
CA PRO A 135 18.91 8.40 15.16
C PRO A 135 18.49 7.12 15.91
N PRO A 136 17.28 7.03 16.51
CA PRO A 136 16.82 5.76 17.09
C PRO A 136 16.46 4.70 16.05
N ALA A 137 16.01 5.09 14.84
CA ALA A 137 15.71 4.12 13.78
C ALA A 137 16.96 3.41 13.25
N SER A 138 18.09 4.11 13.15
CA SER A 138 19.39 3.60 12.66
C SER A 138 20.32 3.09 13.76
N GLN A 139 19.86 3.04 15.01
CA GLN A 139 20.67 2.54 16.10
C GLN A 139 20.89 1.02 15.95
N THR A 140 22.00 0.59 15.36
CA THR A 140 22.38 -0.82 15.18
C THR A 140 23.25 -1.38 16.31
N THR A 141 23.79 -0.51 17.16
CA THR A 141 24.69 -0.87 18.27
C THR A 141 23.97 -0.76 19.61
N PRO A 142 24.06 -1.78 20.50
CA PRO A 142 23.51 -1.73 21.84
C PRO A 142 23.95 -0.48 22.64
N THR A 143 23.01 0.14 23.34
CA THR A 143 23.25 1.22 24.31
C THR A 143 22.64 0.87 25.67
N ALA A 144 22.93 1.71 26.68
CA ALA A 144 22.32 1.57 28.00
C ALA A 144 20.79 1.69 27.99
N VAL A 145 20.24 2.44 27.03
CA VAL A 145 18.79 2.66 26.89
C VAL A 145 18.18 1.62 25.95
N GLN A 146 18.86 1.26 24.87
CA GLN A 146 18.37 0.29 23.90
C GLN A 146 19.37 -0.86 23.76
N ARG A 147 19.10 -1.93 24.50
CA ARG A 147 20.07 -3.00 24.74
C ARG A 147 20.18 -4.02 23.61
N TYR A 148 19.13 -4.17 22.79
CA TYR A 148 19.06 -5.17 21.72
C TYR A 148 18.48 -4.57 20.43
N PRO A 149 19.18 -3.61 19.82
CA PRO A 149 18.75 -3.01 18.57
C PRO A 149 18.75 -4.01 17.41
N PHE A 150 17.90 -3.73 16.43
CA PHE A 150 17.87 -4.42 15.13
C PHE A 150 17.66 -5.95 15.16
N ASP A 151 17.15 -6.52 16.24
CA ASP A 151 16.78 -7.93 16.27
C ASP A 151 15.37 -8.15 15.66
N ALA A 152 15.31 -8.98 14.61
CA ALA A 152 14.11 -9.41 13.91
C ALA A 152 13.15 -8.26 13.55
N ASN A 153 11.97 -8.19 14.17
CA ASN A 153 10.96 -7.17 13.87
C ASN A 153 11.42 -5.73 14.21
N TRP A 154 12.38 -5.56 15.11
CA TRP A 154 12.98 -4.27 15.40
C TRP A 154 13.86 -3.79 14.25
N GLY A 155 14.69 -4.69 13.72
CA GLY A 155 15.59 -4.37 12.61
C GLY A 155 14.82 -4.09 11.33
N SER A 156 13.87 -4.94 10.97
CA SER A 156 12.99 -4.68 9.80
C SER A 156 12.21 -3.36 9.93
N ALA A 157 11.80 -2.95 11.14
CA ALA A 157 11.19 -1.64 11.35
C ALA A 157 12.18 -0.49 11.14
N GLY A 158 13.42 -0.63 11.60
CA GLY A 158 14.51 0.33 11.36
C GLY A 158 14.86 0.44 9.88
N GLU A 159 15.09 -0.69 9.21
CA GLU A 159 15.36 -0.80 7.76
C GLU A 159 14.29 -0.06 6.96
N LYS A 160 13.01 -0.40 7.18
CA LYS A 160 11.87 0.26 6.52
C LYS A 160 11.91 1.76 6.70
N ALA A 161 12.14 2.21 7.93
CA ALA A 161 12.11 3.63 8.24
C ALA A 161 13.25 4.38 7.59
N ILE A 162 14.47 3.84 7.60
CA ILE A 162 15.63 4.47 6.98
C ILE A 162 15.42 4.62 5.46
N VAL A 163 14.90 3.59 4.79
CA VAL A 163 14.55 3.67 3.34
C VAL A 163 13.48 4.73 3.10
N ALA A 164 12.40 4.75 3.88
CA ALA A 164 11.34 5.76 3.75
C ALA A 164 11.86 7.19 4.03
N PHE A 165 12.72 7.36 5.03
CA PHE A 165 13.32 8.65 5.39
C PHE A 165 14.26 9.14 4.30
N GLY A 166 15.13 8.28 3.78
CA GLY A 166 16.04 8.60 2.68
C GLY A 166 15.29 9.09 1.45
N ALA A 167 14.24 8.38 1.03
CA ALA A 167 13.41 8.76 -0.11
C ALA A 167 12.73 10.13 0.09
N PHE A 168 12.12 10.38 1.26
CA PHE A 168 11.43 11.65 1.53
C PHE A 168 12.38 12.85 1.72
N LEU A 169 13.52 12.62 2.35
CA LEU A 169 14.53 13.65 2.57
C LEU A 169 15.31 13.98 1.29
N ASP A 170 15.12 13.22 0.22
CA ASP A 170 15.93 13.27 -1.00
C ASP A 170 17.42 13.00 -0.67
N ASN A 171 17.68 12.03 0.21
CA ASN A 171 18.99 11.66 0.73
C ASN A 171 19.36 10.22 0.32
N GLU A 172 20.09 10.12 -0.79
CA GLU A 172 20.53 8.85 -1.38
C GLU A 172 21.40 8.02 -0.42
N THR A 173 22.32 8.63 0.33
CA THR A 173 23.17 7.88 1.27
C THR A 173 22.37 7.20 2.37
N MET A 174 21.37 7.90 2.92
CA MET A 174 20.47 7.32 3.93
C MET A 174 19.59 6.22 3.32
N TYR A 175 19.08 6.43 2.11
CA TYR A 175 18.29 5.43 1.41
C TYR A 175 19.06 4.13 1.20
N GLU A 176 20.30 4.22 0.69
CA GLU A 176 21.19 3.07 0.46
C GLU A 176 21.63 2.38 1.77
N GLU A 177 21.76 3.11 2.88
CA GLU A 177 22.01 2.51 4.19
C GLU A 177 20.88 1.54 4.57
N GLY A 178 19.62 1.97 4.40
CA GLY A 178 18.45 1.15 4.72
C GLY A 178 18.37 -0.11 3.86
N LEU A 179 18.65 0.01 2.56
CA LEU A 179 18.70 -1.13 1.64
C LEU A 179 19.85 -2.09 1.99
N SER A 180 21.02 -1.57 2.34
CA SER A 180 22.17 -2.37 2.77
C SER A 180 21.88 -3.15 4.05
N LEU A 181 21.17 -2.56 5.00
CA LEU A 181 20.75 -3.24 6.22
C LEU A 181 19.78 -4.40 5.92
N TYR A 182 18.80 -4.18 5.04
CA TYR A 182 17.86 -5.22 4.59
C TYR A 182 18.54 -6.41 3.91
N LEU A 183 19.64 -6.16 3.20
CA LEU A 183 20.45 -7.20 2.55
C LEU A 183 21.36 -7.93 3.55
N ASN A 184 21.99 -7.20 4.48
CA ASN A 184 23.21 -7.68 5.13
C ASN A 184 23.13 -7.76 6.66
N PHE A 185 22.19 -7.07 7.33
CA PHE A 185 22.19 -7.02 8.79
C PHE A 185 21.93 -8.40 9.42
N PRO A 186 22.86 -8.98 10.20
CA PRO A 186 22.79 -10.39 10.61
C PRO A 186 21.54 -10.80 11.37
N CYS A 187 20.88 -9.88 12.08
CA CYS A 187 19.73 -10.20 12.94
C CYS A 187 18.36 -9.84 12.37
N SER A 188 18.30 -9.18 11.21
CA SER A 188 17.04 -8.71 10.63
C SER A 188 16.96 -8.72 9.11
N ASN A 189 18.06 -8.99 8.40
CA ASN A 189 18.04 -9.11 6.95
C ASN A 189 17.04 -10.17 6.47
N LEU A 190 16.72 -10.14 5.18
CA LEU A 190 15.74 -11.04 4.57
C LEU A 190 16.05 -12.53 4.83
N ASN A 191 17.30 -12.95 4.68
CA ASN A 191 17.69 -14.36 4.79
C ASN A 191 17.61 -14.91 6.22
N ASN A 192 17.95 -14.09 7.21
CA ASN A 192 17.95 -14.47 8.61
C ASN A 192 16.58 -14.25 9.27
N THR A 193 15.70 -13.46 8.63
CA THR A 193 14.31 -13.31 9.07
C THR A 193 13.41 -14.40 8.50
N ILE A 194 13.61 -14.82 7.25
CA ILE A 194 12.76 -15.82 6.56
C ILE A 194 13.66 -16.89 5.97
N ASN A 195 13.47 -18.17 6.35
CA ASN A 195 14.24 -19.27 5.77
C ASN A 195 13.72 -19.70 4.39
N SER A 196 14.40 -20.66 3.75
CA SER A 196 14.10 -21.08 2.37
C SER A 196 12.71 -21.64 2.14
N PHE A 197 12.02 -22.16 3.17
CA PHE A 197 10.66 -22.67 3.06
C PHE A 197 9.59 -21.71 3.63
N GLY A 198 9.99 -20.50 4.02
CA GLY A 198 9.10 -19.40 4.40
C GLY A 198 8.84 -19.22 5.89
N GLN A 199 9.41 -20.06 6.76
CA GLN A 199 9.29 -19.82 8.20
C GLN A 199 9.97 -18.51 8.54
N ASN A 200 9.24 -17.64 9.25
CA ASN A 200 9.81 -16.45 9.86
C ASN A 200 10.49 -16.81 11.19
N CYS A 201 11.61 -16.16 11.52
CA CYS A 201 12.39 -16.39 12.74
C CYS A 201 11.61 -16.12 14.05
N GLU A 202 10.49 -15.39 13.98
CA GLU A 202 9.57 -15.11 15.10
C GLU A 202 8.38 -16.10 15.16
N SER A 203 8.28 -17.07 14.23
CA SER A 203 7.12 -17.99 14.14
C SER A 203 6.93 -18.84 15.39
N GLY A 204 8.02 -19.13 16.10
CA GLY A 204 7.99 -19.84 17.38
C GLY A 204 7.50 -18.97 18.55
N ARG A 205 7.53 -17.64 18.43
CA ARG A 205 7.08 -16.69 19.46
C ARG A 205 5.57 -16.50 19.41
N ASP A 206 5.11 -15.88 18.33
CA ASP A 206 3.70 -15.61 18.03
C ASP A 206 3.52 -15.12 16.58
N GLN A 207 2.27 -15.20 16.12
CA GLN A 207 1.91 -14.80 14.76
C GLN A 207 1.80 -13.28 14.58
N GLY A 208 1.73 -12.51 15.66
CA GLY A 208 1.67 -11.05 15.62
C GLY A 208 3.00 -10.42 15.23
N HIS A 209 4.11 -10.87 15.81
CA HIS A 209 5.47 -10.43 15.49
C HIS A 209 5.96 -10.98 14.15
N THR A 210 5.58 -12.22 13.83
CA THR A 210 5.83 -12.82 12.51
C THR A 210 5.29 -11.93 11.39
N GLN A 211 4.01 -11.55 11.48
CA GLN A 211 3.38 -10.67 10.49
C GLN A 211 3.96 -9.24 10.52
N LEU A 212 4.37 -8.72 11.69
CA LEU A 212 4.98 -7.40 11.77
C LEU A 212 6.28 -7.32 10.93
N GLY A 213 7.16 -8.31 11.05
CA GLY A 213 8.39 -8.36 10.26
C GLY A 213 8.12 -8.44 8.75
N LEU A 214 7.19 -9.29 8.32
CA LEU A 214 6.79 -9.39 6.91
C LEU A 214 6.24 -8.06 6.36
N GLY A 215 5.36 -7.41 7.11
CA GLY A 215 4.79 -6.12 6.73
C GLY A 215 5.86 -5.03 6.61
N ASN A 216 6.82 -4.98 7.53
CA ASN A 216 7.92 -4.03 7.48
C ASN A 216 8.77 -4.21 6.21
N MET A 217 9.12 -5.46 5.88
CA MET A 217 9.90 -5.79 4.69
C MET A 217 9.15 -5.46 3.39
N ALA A 218 7.85 -5.74 3.33
CA ALA A 218 7.03 -5.40 2.17
C ALA A 218 6.87 -3.89 1.97
N GLU A 219 6.71 -3.13 3.05
CA GLU A 219 6.67 -1.66 2.99
C GLU A 219 8.02 -1.08 2.53
N LEU A 220 9.14 -1.62 2.99
CA LEU A 220 10.47 -1.27 2.48
C LEU A 220 10.58 -1.52 0.97
N CYS A 221 10.27 -2.75 0.53
CA CYS A 221 10.35 -3.12 -0.88
C CYS A 221 9.39 -2.26 -1.74
N GLN A 222 8.25 -1.87 -1.19
CA GLN A 222 7.31 -0.98 -1.89
C GLN A 222 7.84 0.44 -2.04
N VAL A 223 8.55 0.99 -1.04
CA VAL A 223 9.25 2.27 -1.19
C VAL A 223 10.34 2.13 -2.26
N ALA A 224 11.12 1.05 -2.22
CA ALA A 224 12.18 0.81 -3.20
C ALA A 224 11.65 0.71 -4.64
N TYR A 225 10.59 -0.07 -4.84
CA TYR A 225 9.87 -0.15 -6.12
C TYR A 225 9.41 1.23 -6.61
N ASN A 226 8.94 2.10 -5.72
CA ASN A 226 8.52 3.45 -6.09
C ASN A 226 9.68 4.37 -6.49
N GLN A 227 10.92 4.04 -6.10
CA GLN A 227 12.13 4.73 -6.54
C GLN A 227 12.74 4.12 -7.81
N GLY A 228 12.23 2.98 -8.27
CA GLY A 228 12.72 2.26 -9.47
C GLY A 228 13.51 1.00 -9.16
N ASP A 229 13.72 0.67 -7.88
CA ASP A 229 14.54 -0.46 -7.43
C ASP A 229 13.66 -1.67 -7.14
N GLN A 230 13.04 -2.20 -8.18
CA GLN A 230 12.08 -3.30 -8.07
C GLN A 230 12.72 -4.64 -7.65
N GLU A 231 14.02 -4.81 -7.86
CA GLU A 231 14.77 -6.05 -7.57
C GLU A 231 14.73 -6.46 -6.10
N TYR A 232 14.48 -5.52 -5.18
CA TYR A 232 14.43 -5.80 -3.75
C TYR A 232 13.26 -6.71 -3.35
N TRP A 233 12.19 -6.77 -4.16
CA TRP A 233 11.13 -7.77 -3.99
C TRP A 233 11.61 -9.18 -4.35
N ASP A 234 12.53 -9.32 -5.29
CA ASP A 234 12.89 -10.60 -5.90
C ASP A 234 14.13 -11.28 -5.32
N LEU A 235 14.71 -10.67 -4.29
CA LEU A 235 15.87 -11.22 -3.60
C LEU A 235 15.64 -12.66 -3.11
N LEU A 236 16.68 -13.48 -3.24
CA LEU A 236 16.73 -14.86 -2.76
C LEU A 236 15.58 -15.71 -3.29
N ASP A 237 15.33 -15.60 -4.60
CA ASP A 237 14.23 -16.26 -5.33
C ASP A 237 12.85 -15.88 -4.76
N SER A 238 12.61 -14.57 -4.62
CA SER A 238 11.40 -14.00 -4.02
C SER A 238 11.12 -14.54 -2.61
N ARG A 239 12.15 -14.56 -1.74
CA ARG A 239 12.05 -15.10 -0.37
C ARG A 239 10.90 -14.50 0.44
N LEU A 240 10.60 -13.21 0.24
CA LEU A 240 9.50 -12.54 0.91
C LEU A 240 8.14 -13.13 0.49
N LEU A 241 7.92 -13.45 -0.79
CA LEU A 241 6.73 -14.18 -1.26
C LEU A 241 6.52 -15.48 -0.48
N VAL A 242 7.58 -16.28 -0.37
CA VAL A 242 7.54 -17.57 0.32
C VAL A 242 7.15 -17.40 1.80
N GLY A 243 7.68 -16.36 2.46
CA GLY A 243 7.33 -16.00 3.83
C GLY A 243 5.85 -15.62 4.01
N TYR A 244 5.29 -14.87 3.06
CA TYR A 244 3.87 -14.54 3.03
C TYR A 244 2.99 -15.78 2.85
N GLU A 245 3.32 -16.66 1.89
CA GLU A 245 2.55 -17.88 1.64
C GLU A 245 2.57 -18.85 2.82
N TYR A 246 3.74 -19.05 3.43
CA TYR A 246 3.89 -19.84 4.65
C TYR A 246 3.01 -19.29 5.78
N THR A 247 3.12 -17.99 6.04
CA THR A 247 2.43 -17.32 7.15
C THR A 247 0.92 -17.28 6.94
N ALA A 248 0.47 -16.99 5.72
CA ALA A 248 -0.95 -17.02 5.35
C ALA A 248 -1.53 -18.42 5.56
N LYS A 249 -0.85 -19.46 5.04
CA LYS A 249 -1.28 -20.86 5.20
C LYS A 249 -1.45 -21.23 6.66
N TYR A 250 -0.46 -20.93 7.51
CA TYR A 250 -0.55 -21.25 8.94
C TYR A 250 -1.69 -20.49 9.63
N ASN A 251 -1.82 -19.19 9.38
CA ASN A 251 -2.85 -18.36 10.01
C ASN A 251 -4.27 -18.67 9.52
N LEU A 252 -4.43 -19.22 8.32
CA LEU A 252 -5.70 -19.76 7.81
C LEU A 252 -6.11 -21.10 8.45
N GLY A 253 -5.31 -21.62 9.39
CA GLY A 253 -5.62 -22.84 10.14
C GLY A 253 -4.96 -24.12 9.59
N TYR A 254 -4.20 -24.03 8.50
CA TYR A 254 -3.51 -25.19 7.92
C TYR A 254 -2.15 -25.43 8.59
N ASN A 255 -1.64 -26.66 8.47
CA ASN A 255 -0.32 -27.01 8.99
C ASN A 255 0.80 -26.61 8.03
N VAL A 256 1.95 -26.29 8.61
CA VAL A 256 3.20 -25.94 7.94
C VAL A 256 4.35 -26.69 8.59
N SER A 257 5.44 -26.92 7.86
CA SER A 257 6.69 -27.44 8.43
C SER A 257 7.29 -26.41 9.39
N TYR A 258 7.98 -26.85 10.44
CA TYR A 258 8.66 -25.96 11.38
C TYR A 258 10.07 -26.49 11.67
N ASP A 259 11.04 -25.59 11.62
CA ASP A 259 12.44 -25.82 11.95
C ASP A 259 12.76 -25.12 13.28
N PRO A 260 12.97 -25.87 14.38
CA PRO A 260 13.28 -25.30 15.69
C PRO A 260 14.68 -24.68 15.76
N ASP A 261 15.56 -24.97 14.80
CA ASP A 261 16.92 -24.42 14.74
C ASP A 261 16.97 -23.08 13.98
N PHE A 262 15.84 -22.67 13.36
CA PHE A 262 15.69 -21.37 12.72
C PHE A 262 14.96 -20.36 13.62
N TYR A 263 15.73 -19.54 14.32
CA TYR A 263 15.24 -18.54 15.27
C TYR A 263 16.03 -17.22 15.17
N ARG A 264 15.43 -16.14 15.66
CA ARG A 264 16.02 -14.79 15.66
C ARG A 264 17.25 -14.67 16.57
N CYS A 265 18.05 -13.61 16.40
CA CYS A 265 19.10 -13.29 17.35
C CYS A 265 18.53 -13.14 18.77
N ASP A 266 19.31 -13.46 19.79
CA ASP A 266 18.93 -13.28 21.19
C ASP A 266 17.53 -13.85 21.57
N ALA A 267 17.08 -14.92 20.90
CA ALA A 267 15.77 -15.54 21.13
C ALA A 267 15.51 -15.91 22.60
N ASN A 268 16.57 -16.23 23.35
CA ASN A 268 16.53 -16.50 24.79
C ASN A 268 15.87 -15.37 25.60
N LEU A 269 15.98 -14.11 25.16
CA LEU A 269 15.41 -12.96 25.87
C LEU A 269 13.88 -12.91 25.83
N VAL A 270 13.27 -13.59 24.86
CA VAL A 270 11.82 -13.65 24.67
C VAL A 270 11.29 -15.08 24.82
N GLY A 271 12.05 -15.93 25.51
CA GLY A 271 11.65 -17.31 25.83
C GLY A 271 11.80 -18.31 24.67
N GLY A 272 12.60 -17.99 23.66
CA GLY A 272 13.07 -18.94 22.65
C GLY A 272 14.45 -19.54 23.00
N PRO A 273 15.08 -20.30 22.09
CA PRO A 273 14.50 -20.84 20.86
C PRO A 273 13.31 -21.76 21.16
N TRP A 274 12.35 -21.83 20.24
CA TRP A 274 11.08 -22.51 20.47
C TRP A 274 11.06 -23.88 19.80
N ALA A 275 10.60 -24.91 20.52
CA ALA A 275 10.55 -26.27 19.99
C ALA A 275 9.43 -26.47 18.94
N THR A 276 8.43 -25.58 18.92
CA THR A 276 7.26 -25.68 18.05
C THR A 276 6.82 -24.29 17.58
N ILE A 277 6.22 -24.22 16.39
CA ILE A 277 5.51 -23.02 15.94
C ILE A 277 4.41 -22.62 16.93
N SER A 278 4.31 -21.31 17.22
CA SER A 278 3.36 -20.79 18.20
C SER A 278 1.98 -20.54 17.60
N SER A 279 0.94 -21.01 18.30
CA SER A 279 -0.46 -20.72 17.99
C SER A 279 -0.92 -19.37 18.55
N THR A 280 -0.07 -18.64 19.29
CA THR A 280 -0.42 -17.32 19.83
C THR A 280 -0.73 -16.35 18.70
N SER A 281 -1.89 -15.69 18.78
CA SER A 281 -2.44 -14.81 17.73
C SER A 281 -2.70 -15.46 16.37
N ARG A 282 -2.73 -16.80 16.29
CA ARG A 282 -3.05 -17.50 15.05
C ARG A 282 -4.45 -17.12 14.55
N GLY A 283 -4.54 -16.76 13.27
CA GLY A 283 -5.78 -16.29 12.64
C GLY A 283 -6.12 -14.82 12.92
N GLN A 284 -5.29 -14.11 13.70
CA GLN A 284 -5.39 -12.66 13.85
C GLN A 284 -4.52 -12.00 12.78
N PHE A 285 -5.13 -11.70 11.63
CA PHE A 285 -4.42 -11.14 10.48
C PHE A 285 -4.09 -9.64 10.65
N ARG A 286 -2.86 -9.26 10.31
CA ARG A 286 -2.47 -7.86 10.11
C ARG A 286 -2.76 -7.39 8.67
N SER A 287 -2.83 -6.08 8.47
CA SER A 287 -3.11 -5.43 7.18
C SER A 287 -1.90 -5.32 6.25
N ILE A 288 -1.28 -6.45 5.93
CA ILE A 288 0.02 -6.52 5.23
C ILE A 288 -0.01 -7.31 3.92
N TYR A 289 -1.14 -7.90 3.54
CA TYR A 289 -1.17 -8.93 2.50
C TYR A 289 -1.47 -8.35 1.13
N GLN A 290 -2.25 -7.26 1.05
CA GLN A 290 -2.57 -6.67 -0.26
C GLN A 290 -1.32 -6.17 -0.98
N VAL A 291 -0.35 -5.58 -0.27
CA VAL A 291 0.87 -5.04 -0.89
C VAL A 291 1.69 -6.13 -1.58
N ALA A 292 1.90 -7.27 -0.91
CA ALA A 292 2.63 -8.40 -1.48
C ALA A 292 1.84 -9.06 -2.63
N TYR A 293 0.51 -9.22 -2.47
CA TYR A 293 -0.33 -9.79 -3.53
C TYR A 293 -0.36 -8.92 -4.79
N ALA A 294 -0.50 -7.60 -4.61
CA ALA A 294 -0.47 -6.65 -5.72
C ALA A 294 0.85 -6.72 -6.48
N HIS A 295 1.97 -6.79 -5.77
CA HIS A 295 3.27 -6.92 -6.41
C HIS A 295 3.43 -8.27 -7.11
N TYR A 296 3.51 -9.37 -6.37
CA TYR A 296 3.88 -10.66 -6.94
C TYR A 296 2.82 -11.25 -7.88
N VAL A 297 1.53 -11.14 -7.55
CA VAL A 297 0.48 -11.77 -8.36
C VAL A 297 0.02 -10.86 -9.48
N GLN A 298 -0.29 -9.60 -9.18
CA GLN A 298 -0.91 -8.71 -10.17
C GLN A 298 0.12 -8.06 -11.11
N LEU A 299 1.33 -7.72 -10.64
CA LEU A 299 2.39 -7.17 -11.52
C LEU A 299 3.24 -8.26 -12.16
N GLU A 300 3.64 -9.28 -11.39
CA GLU A 300 4.61 -10.28 -11.89
C GLU A 300 3.99 -11.60 -12.34
N GLY A 301 2.69 -11.80 -12.12
CA GLY A 301 1.99 -13.03 -12.54
C GLY A 301 2.37 -14.29 -11.72
N LYS A 302 3.01 -14.13 -10.56
CA LYS A 302 3.34 -15.24 -9.65
C LYS A 302 2.09 -15.76 -8.94
N GLN A 303 2.23 -16.90 -8.26
CA GLN A 303 1.15 -17.56 -7.55
C GLN A 303 1.31 -17.39 -6.05
N MET A 304 0.27 -16.86 -5.39
CA MET A 304 0.18 -16.78 -3.93
C MET A 304 -1.20 -17.27 -3.46
N PRO A 305 -1.53 -18.57 -3.63
CA PRO A 305 -2.86 -19.10 -3.35
C PRO A 305 -3.33 -18.92 -1.89
N TRP A 306 -2.42 -19.02 -0.91
CA TRP A 306 -2.81 -18.84 0.50
C TRP A 306 -3.08 -17.38 0.82
N THR A 307 -2.28 -16.47 0.29
CA THR A 307 -2.49 -15.03 0.40
C THR A 307 -3.76 -14.60 -0.32
N LYS A 308 -4.05 -15.16 -1.50
CA LYS A 308 -5.32 -14.97 -2.21
C LYS A 308 -6.51 -15.38 -1.35
N LEU A 309 -6.48 -16.60 -0.79
CA LEU A 309 -7.54 -17.10 0.08
C LEU A 309 -7.74 -16.21 1.31
N LYS A 310 -6.66 -15.71 1.92
CA LYS A 310 -6.74 -14.72 3.01
C LYS A 310 -7.46 -13.45 2.57
N LEU A 311 -7.12 -12.91 1.40
CA LEU A 311 -7.70 -11.66 0.90
C LEU A 311 -9.17 -11.84 0.52
N GLU A 312 -9.56 -13.02 0.04
CA GLU A 312 -10.97 -13.36 -0.24
C GLU A 312 -11.83 -13.51 1.03
N GLN A 313 -11.24 -13.86 2.18
CA GLN A 313 -11.95 -13.95 3.47
C GLN A 313 -12.15 -12.61 4.17
N THR A 314 -11.36 -11.58 3.81
CA THR A 314 -11.41 -10.28 4.49
C THR A 314 -12.12 -9.28 3.59
N VAL A 315 -13.19 -8.65 4.08
CA VAL A 315 -13.92 -7.66 3.25
C VAL A 315 -12.99 -6.50 2.87
N PHE A 316 -12.24 -5.93 3.82
CA PHE A 316 -11.17 -4.93 3.59
C PHE A 316 -10.10 -5.00 4.69
N GLU A 317 -8.84 -4.79 4.34
CA GLU A 317 -7.79 -4.53 5.35
C GLU A 317 -8.10 -3.21 6.08
N ALA A 318 -8.00 -3.21 7.42
CA ALA A 318 -8.38 -2.10 8.28
C ALA A 318 -7.18 -1.61 9.12
N ASN A 319 -7.42 -0.66 10.02
CA ASN A 319 -6.42 -0.27 11.01
C ASN A 319 -6.25 -1.34 12.10
N ASP A 320 -5.03 -1.50 12.60
CA ASP A 320 -4.73 -2.38 13.73
C ASP A 320 -5.49 -1.90 15.00
N THR A 321 -5.83 -2.83 15.89
CA THR A 321 -6.65 -2.54 17.08
C THR A 321 -5.93 -1.64 18.11
N VAL A 322 -6.67 -1.15 19.13
CA VAL A 322 -6.26 -0.12 20.10
C VAL A 322 -4.89 -0.35 20.77
N ASN A 323 -4.38 -1.58 20.84
CA ASN A 323 -3.08 -1.89 21.44
C ASN A 323 -1.88 -1.87 20.47
N ASN A 324 -2.16 -1.98 19.17
CA ASN A 324 -1.19 -2.14 18.08
C ASN A 324 -1.34 -1.06 16.99
N VAL A 325 -2.04 0.04 17.28
CA VAL A 325 -2.22 1.15 16.33
C VAL A 325 -0.85 1.61 15.82
N GLY A 326 -0.73 1.69 14.50
CA GLY A 326 0.49 2.16 13.82
C GLY A 326 1.63 1.15 13.76
N ASP A 327 1.44 -0.09 14.20
CA ASP A 327 2.43 -1.17 14.00
C ASP A 327 2.60 -1.53 12.52
N THR A 328 1.53 -1.42 11.74
CA THR A 328 1.55 -1.60 10.30
C THR A 328 0.84 -0.44 9.61
N THR A 329 1.15 -0.20 8.34
CA THR A 329 0.45 0.83 7.59
C THR A 329 -0.93 0.32 7.17
N PRO A 330 -2.04 0.94 7.59
CA PRO A 330 -3.37 0.34 7.46
C PRO A 330 -3.98 0.49 6.06
N TYR A 331 -5.13 -0.15 5.82
CA TYR A 331 -5.91 -0.03 4.57
C TYR A 331 -5.15 -0.38 3.29
N GLY A 332 -4.40 -1.50 3.33
CA GLY A 332 -3.65 -2.00 2.18
C GLY A 332 -4.54 -2.28 0.96
N THR A 333 -5.77 -2.79 1.15
CA THR A 333 -6.76 -2.98 0.07
C THR A 333 -7.02 -1.68 -0.72
N LEU A 334 -7.20 -0.55 -0.04
CA LEU A 334 -7.40 0.74 -0.71
C LEU A 334 -6.13 1.17 -1.45
N ARG A 335 -4.98 1.08 -0.78
CA ARG A 335 -3.72 1.67 -1.26
C ARG A 335 -3.03 0.85 -2.35
N PHE A 336 -3.10 -0.47 -2.30
CA PHE A 336 -2.28 -1.34 -3.13
C PHE A 336 -3.04 -2.13 -4.19
N SER A 337 -4.37 -2.28 -4.10
CA SER A 337 -5.13 -2.98 -5.15
C SER A 337 -4.91 -2.34 -6.52
N LEU A 338 -4.66 -3.19 -7.53
CA LEU A 338 -4.46 -2.81 -8.92
C LEU A 338 -5.69 -3.11 -9.77
N PHE A 339 -5.81 -2.39 -10.89
CA PHE A 339 -6.76 -2.74 -11.95
C PHE A 339 -6.36 -4.07 -12.58
N GLU A 340 -7.33 -4.96 -12.71
CA GLU A 340 -7.20 -6.22 -13.43
C GLU A 340 -7.50 -6.01 -14.91
N ALA A 341 -7.07 -6.93 -15.76
CA ALA A 341 -7.38 -6.94 -17.19
C ALA A 341 -8.85 -7.35 -17.45
N LYS A 342 -9.79 -6.53 -16.97
CA LYS A 342 -11.24 -6.71 -17.13
C LYS A 342 -11.95 -5.37 -17.31
N TRP A 343 -13.21 -5.42 -17.71
CA TRP A 343 -14.07 -4.25 -17.84
C TRP A 343 -14.65 -3.82 -16.49
N TYR A 344 -14.61 -2.52 -16.24
CA TYR A 344 -15.14 -1.85 -15.05
C TYR A 344 -16.29 -0.92 -15.46
N PRO A 345 -17.47 -1.02 -14.83
CA PRO A 345 -18.59 -0.14 -15.14
C PRO A 345 -18.35 1.26 -14.55
N LEU A 346 -18.41 2.29 -15.38
CA LEU A 346 -18.33 3.69 -14.94
C LEU A 346 -19.73 4.30 -14.70
N GLY A 347 -20.79 3.62 -15.15
CA GLY A 347 -22.17 4.06 -14.98
C GLY A 347 -22.67 4.87 -16.17
N CYS A 348 -23.65 5.74 -15.92
CA CYS A 348 -24.29 6.53 -16.98
C CYS A 348 -23.49 7.78 -17.35
N TYR A 349 -23.22 7.98 -18.63
CA TYR A 349 -22.49 9.13 -19.17
C TYR A 349 -23.34 9.93 -20.17
N THR A 350 -23.12 11.24 -20.23
CA THR A 350 -23.75 12.10 -21.25
C THR A 350 -23.19 11.78 -22.62
N ASP A 351 -24.05 11.81 -23.63
CA ASP A 351 -23.64 11.74 -25.04
C ASP A 351 -24.36 12.80 -25.87
N ASN A 352 -23.92 13.00 -27.11
CA ASN A 352 -24.53 13.90 -28.07
C ASN A 352 -24.32 13.33 -29.48
N VAL A 353 -25.41 13.03 -30.19
CA VAL A 353 -25.36 12.48 -31.56
C VAL A 353 -24.52 13.34 -32.52
N ALA A 354 -24.52 14.66 -32.34
CA ALA A 354 -23.73 15.58 -33.18
C ALA A 354 -22.24 15.65 -32.79
N ALA A 355 -21.90 15.22 -31.57
CA ALA A 355 -20.55 15.28 -31.02
C ALA A 355 -20.36 14.16 -29.97
N ARG A 356 -20.23 12.92 -30.45
CA ARG A 356 -20.22 11.71 -29.61
C ARG A 356 -19.08 11.72 -28.58
N SER A 357 -19.37 11.29 -27.36
CA SER A 357 -18.39 11.09 -26.29
C SER A 357 -17.45 9.92 -26.61
N LEU A 358 -17.99 8.87 -27.24
CA LEU A 358 -17.24 7.77 -27.85
C LEU A 358 -17.53 7.77 -29.36
N PRO A 359 -16.60 8.22 -30.22
CA PRO A 359 -16.90 8.50 -31.62
C PRO A 359 -16.94 7.26 -32.53
N VAL A 360 -16.43 6.11 -32.08
CA VAL A 360 -16.27 4.93 -32.94
C VAL A 360 -17.45 4.00 -32.75
N HIS A 361 -18.44 4.06 -33.64
CA HIS A 361 -19.47 3.02 -33.71
C HIS A 361 -18.84 1.69 -34.12
N THR A 362 -19.16 0.61 -33.40
CA THR A 362 -18.60 -0.73 -33.63
C THR A 362 -19.71 -1.76 -33.68
N ASP A 363 -19.70 -2.61 -34.71
CA ASP A 363 -20.68 -3.68 -34.85
C ASP A 363 -20.37 -4.83 -33.88
N VAL A 364 -21.43 -5.44 -33.34
CA VAL A 364 -21.34 -6.63 -32.49
C VAL A 364 -21.74 -7.89 -33.25
N PRO A 365 -21.20 -9.07 -32.88
CA PRO A 365 -21.68 -10.34 -33.38
C PRO A 365 -23.20 -10.50 -33.21
N GLY A 366 -23.91 -10.83 -34.29
CA GLY A 366 -25.39 -10.95 -34.29
C GLY A 366 -26.14 -9.64 -34.53
N GLY A 367 -25.45 -8.52 -34.66
CA GLY A 367 -26.05 -7.21 -34.97
C GLY A 367 -26.76 -6.56 -33.78
N TRP A 368 -27.42 -5.42 -34.02
CA TRP A 368 -28.03 -4.57 -32.99
C TRP A 368 -29.09 -5.29 -32.14
N GLN A 369 -29.79 -6.29 -32.69
CA GLN A 369 -30.77 -7.10 -31.94
C GLN A 369 -30.12 -8.03 -30.92
N ALA A 370 -28.86 -8.42 -31.13
CA ALA A 370 -28.11 -9.28 -30.22
C ALA A 370 -27.33 -8.47 -29.17
N MET A 371 -27.40 -7.14 -29.19
CA MET A 371 -26.57 -6.27 -28.35
C MET A 371 -26.67 -6.61 -26.85
N THR A 372 -25.51 -6.78 -26.21
CA THR A 372 -25.33 -6.81 -24.75
C THR A 372 -24.10 -5.97 -24.39
N ASN A 373 -23.93 -5.65 -23.11
CA ASN A 373 -22.73 -4.93 -22.68
C ASN A 373 -21.46 -5.73 -22.96
N GLU A 374 -21.49 -7.05 -22.73
CA GLU A 374 -20.34 -7.96 -22.92
C GLU A 374 -19.94 -8.06 -24.38
N LEU A 375 -20.92 -8.07 -25.30
CA LEU A 375 -20.63 -8.08 -26.74
C LEU A 375 -19.99 -6.76 -27.18
N CYS A 376 -20.50 -5.62 -26.69
CA CYS A 376 -19.89 -4.32 -27.00
C CYS A 376 -18.47 -4.21 -26.42
N GLN A 377 -18.29 -4.57 -25.16
CA GLN A 377 -17.00 -4.65 -24.48
C GLN A 377 -16.01 -5.54 -25.24
N SER A 378 -16.43 -6.73 -25.66
CA SER A 378 -15.59 -7.66 -26.42
C SER A 378 -15.21 -7.11 -27.79
N ALA A 379 -16.16 -6.48 -28.50
CA ALA A 379 -15.92 -5.86 -29.80
C ALA A 379 -14.94 -4.66 -29.69
N CYS A 380 -15.14 -3.78 -28.71
CA CYS A 380 -14.24 -2.66 -28.43
C CYS A 380 -12.84 -3.15 -28.05
N GLN A 381 -12.74 -4.18 -27.20
CA GLN A 381 -11.45 -4.76 -26.81
C GLN A 381 -10.72 -5.37 -28.01
N ALA A 382 -11.43 -6.13 -28.85
CA ALA A 382 -10.87 -6.73 -30.06
C ALA A 382 -10.39 -5.68 -31.07
N ALA A 383 -11.03 -4.51 -31.09
CA ALA A 383 -10.65 -3.36 -31.90
C ALA A 383 -9.55 -2.47 -31.25
N GLY A 384 -9.05 -2.83 -30.06
CA GLY A 384 -7.95 -2.12 -29.39
C GLY A 384 -8.39 -0.85 -28.64
N TYR A 385 -9.64 -0.78 -28.22
CA TYR A 385 -10.18 0.36 -27.44
C TYR A 385 -10.26 0.05 -25.94
N THR A 386 -9.95 1.06 -25.12
CA THR A 386 -10.02 0.98 -23.65
C THR A 386 -11.35 1.42 -23.06
N TYR A 387 -12.19 2.12 -23.83
CA TYR A 387 -13.55 2.49 -23.44
C TYR A 387 -14.57 1.84 -24.36
N ALA A 388 -15.66 1.38 -23.75
CA ALA A 388 -16.84 0.87 -24.42
C ALA A 388 -18.08 1.55 -23.83
N GLY A 389 -19.07 1.82 -24.66
CA GLY A 389 -20.33 2.37 -24.23
C GLY A 389 -21.47 1.93 -25.12
N THR A 390 -22.56 1.48 -24.50
CA THR A 390 -23.78 1.12 -25.24
C THR A 390 -24.80 2.24 -25.14
N GLU A 391 -25.49 2.52 -26.24
CA GLU A 391 -26.57 3.51 -26.32
C GLU A 391 -27.82 2.89 -26.97
N TYR A 392 -28.99 3.44 -26.64
CA TYR A 392 -30.24 3.21 -27.35
C TYR A 392 -30.58 1.73 -27.59
N SER A 393 -30.37 0.88 -26.57
CA SER A 393 -30.62 -0.58 -26.57
C SER A 393 -29.76 -1.45 -27.50
N GLY A 394 -29.25 -0.90 -28.60
CA GLY A 394 -28.68 -1.67 -29.70
C GLY A 394 -27.40 -1.12 -30.30
N GLU A 395 -26.90 0.01 -29.81
CA GLU A 395 -25.70 0.67 -30.35
C GLU A 395 -24.50 0.42 -29.45
N CYS A 396 -23.32 0.26 -30.08
CA CYS A 396 -22.05 0.11 -29.38
C CYS A 396 -21.05 1.12 -29.90
N TYR A 397 -20.40 1.81 -28.96
CA TYR A 397 -19.41 2.84 -29.22
C TYR A 397 -18.13 2.58 -28.45
N CYS A 398 -16.99 2.87 -29.07
CA CYS A 398 -15.67 2.65 -28.51
C CYS A 398 -14.80 3.91 -28.60
N ALA A 399 -13.79 4.00 -27.72
CA ALA A 399 -12.73 4.99 -27.82
C ALA A 399 -11.52 4.63 -26.94
N ASN A 400 -10.44 5.41 -27.07
CA ASN A 400 -9.30 5.38 -26.14
C ASN A 400 -9.29 6.57 -25.17
N GLY A 401 -10.41 7.29 -25.09
CA GLY A 401 -10.62 8.43 -24.20
C GLY A 401 -12.03 8.97 -24.38
N ILE A 402 -12.51 9.70 -23.38
CA ILE A 402 -13.84 10.33 -23.41
C ILE A 402 -13.69 11.71 -24.04
N LEU A 403 -14.43 11.96 -25.14
CA LEU A 403 -14.31 13.17 -25.95
C LEU A 403 -15.52 14.10 -25.78
N ASN A 404 -15.46 15.28 -26.40
CA ASN A 404 -16.60 16.19 -26.58
C ASN A 404 -17.34 16.59 -25.30
N GLY A 405 -16.64 16.62 -24.16
CA GLY A 405 -17.22 16.97 -22.87
C GLY A 405 -18.07 15.87 -22.24
N GLY A 406 -17.97 14.63 -22.72
CA GLY A 406 -18.58 13.47 -22.09
C GLY A 406 -18.18 13.37 -20.62
N ALA A 407 -19.18 13.24 -19.75
CA ALA A 407 -19.00 13.21 -18.30
C ALA A 407 -20.07 12.31 -17.66
N PRO A 408 -19.91 11.89 -16.40
CA PRO A 408 -20.97 11.24 -15.65
C PRO A 408 -22.27 12.04 -15.74
N ALA A 409 -23.37 11.37 -16.05
CA ALA A 409 -24.65 12.02 -16.28
C ALA A 409 -25.13 12.73 -15.00
N PRO A 410 -25.51 14.02 -15.05
CA PRO A 410 -25.95 14.77 -13.88
C PRO A 410 -27.28 14.22 -13.31
N ASP A 411 -28.06 13.53 -14.13
CA ASP A 411 -29.28 12.81 -13.76
C ASP A 411 -29.04 11.40 -13.21
N GLY A 412 -27.77 11.01 -13.00
CA GLY A 412 -27.40 9.68 -12.56
C GLY A 412 -27.86 8.62 -13.57
N ASN A 413 -28.51 7.56 -13.09
CA ASN A 413 -29.00 6.48 -13.94
C ASN A 413 -30.42 6.73 -14.50
N ALA A 414 -31.04 7.90 -14.26
CA ALA A 414 -32.44 8.12 -14.61
C ALA A 414 -32.71 7.97 -16.12
N LEU A 415 -31.77 8.39 -16.97
CA LEU A 415 -31.88 8.31 -18.43
C LEU A 415 -31.04 7.20 -19.08
N CYS A 416 -30.20 6.49 -18.33
CA CYS A 416 -29.71 5.18 -18.74
C CYS A 416 -30.72 4.13 -18.27
N ASN A 417 -31.81 3.98 -19.00
CA ASN A 417 -32.94 3.14 -18.60
C ASN A 417 -33.45 2.22 -19.71
N MET A 418 -32.78 2.18 -20.86
CA MET A 418 -33.13 1.29 -21.97
C MET A 418 -32.42 -0.05 -21.80
N THR A 419 -33.19 -1.13 -21.78
CA THR A 419 -32.62 -2.48 -21.70
C THR A 419 -31.90 -2.85 -23.00
N CYS A 420 -30.83 -3.63 -22.91
CA CYS A 420 -30.18 -4.18 -24.10
C CYS A 420 -31.14 -5.08 -24.90
N TYR A 421 -31.08 -5.02 -26.24
CA TYR A 421 -31.93 -5.89 -27.07
C TYR A 421 -31.60 -7.37 -26.93
N GLY A 422 -30.31 -7.71 -26.78
CA GLY A 422 -29.83 -9.09 -26.62
C GLY A 422 -29.93 -9.61 -25.18
N ASN A 423 -30.10 -8.74 -24.19
CA ASN A 423 -30.29 -9.13 -22.80
C ASN A 423 -31.12 -8.11 -22.00
N SER A 424 -32.39 -8.44 -21.72
CA SER A 424 -33.28 -7.56 -20.97
C SER A 424 -32.95 -7.40 -19.49
N THR A 425 -31.98 -8.15 -18.95
CA THR A 425 -31.51 -7.97 -17.55
C THR A 425 -30.45 -6.87 -17.41
N GLU A 426 -29.98 -6.34 -18.53
CA GLU A 426 -28.93 -5.33 -18.60
C GLU A 426 -29.45 -4.01 -19.19
N ILE A 427 -28.81 -2.91 -18.82
CA ILE A 427 -29.10 -1.57 -19.33
C ILE A 427 -28.07 -1.19 -20.39
N CYS A 428 -28.54 -0.88 -21.59
CA CYS A 428 -27.74 -0.41 -22.73
C CYS A 428 -28.01 1.07 -23.03
N GLY A 429 -27.71 1.92 -22.06
CA GLY A 429 -27.83 3.37 -22.15
C GLY A 429 -29.25 3.89 -22.25
N GLY A 430 -29.40 4.98 -22.99
CA GLY A 430 -30.67 5.62 -23.33
C GLY A 430 -30.43 6.75 -24.33
N PRO A 431 -31.43 7.57 -24.67
CA PRO A 431 -31.24 8.64 -25.65
C PRO A 431 -30.21 9.66 -25.14
N ASN A 432 -29.11 9.86 -25.89
CA ASN A 432 -27.99 10.73 -25.50
C ASN A 432 -27.34 10.29 -24.18
N ARG A 433 -27.34 8.99 -23.89
CA ARG A 433 -26.85 8.41 -22.63
C ARG A 433 -26.15 7.07 -22.84
N LEU A 434 -24.89 7.00 -22.47
CA LEU A 434 -24.08 5.79 -22.58
C LEU A 434 -24.06 5.03 -21.24
N SER A 435 -24.33 3.73 -21.26
CA SER A 435 -23.80 2.83 -20.22
C SER A 435 -22.30 2.66 -20.48
N MET A 436 -21.45 3.29 -19.67
CA MET A 436 -20.01 3.44 -19.92
C MET A 436 -19.18 2.39 -19.17
N PHE A 437 -18.13 1.90 -19.82
CA PHE A 437 -17.17 0.94 -19.26
C PHE A 437 -15.73 1.32 -19.64
N VAL A 438 -14.78 0.94 -18.79
CA VAL A 438 -13.34 1.06 -19.06
C VAL A 438 -12.64 -0.28 -18.84
N PHE A 439 -11.70 -0.63 -19.71
CA PHE A 439 -10.89 -1.83 -19.58
C PHE A 439 -9.59 -1.54 -18.83
N GLY A 440 -9.33 -2.29 -17.76
CA GLY A 440 -8.12 -2.13 -16.96
C GLY A 440 -7.98 -0.75 -16.33
N ALA A 441 -6.73 -0.30 -16.14
CA ALA A 441 -6.45 1.04 -15.65
C ALA A 441 -6.63 2.06 -16.79
N PRO A 442 -7.36 3.16 -16.59
CA PRO A 442 -7.30 4.28 -17.52
C PRO A 442 -5.87 4.86 -17.54
N SER A 443 -5.49 5.53 -18.64
CA SER A 443 -4.19 6.20 -18.75
C SER A 443 -4.10 7.35 -17.74
N PHE A 444 -3.56 7.08 -16.56
CA PHE A 444 -3.18 8.10 -15.60
C PHE A 444 -1.94 8.80 -16.14
N THR A 445 -2.07 10.01 -16.69
CA THR A 445 -0.90 10.79 -17.10
C THR A 445 0.03 10.95 -15.90
N SER A 446 1.21 10.34 -15.95
CA SER A 446 2.28 10.66 -15.01
C SER A 446 2.63 12.13 -15.20
N ALA A 447 2.55 12.94 -14.14
CA ALA A 447 3.24 14.23 -14.14
C ALA A 447 4.71 13.94 -14.49
N SER A 448 5.20 14.57 -15.55
CA SER A 448 6.45 14.26 -16.22
C SER A 448 7.63 14.08 -15.25
N SER A 449 8.39 13.03 -15.51
CA SER A 449 9.75 12.83 -15.03
C SER A 449 10.59 14.09 -15.23
N VAL A 450 11.20 14.57 -14.16
CA VAL A 450 12.33 15.49 -14.22
C VAL A 450 13.42 14.83 -15.07
N THR A 451 14.00 15.62 -15.97
CA THR A 451 15.01 15.26 -16.95
C THR A 451 16.14 14.42 -16.34
N ALA A 452 16.23 13.14 -16.73
CA ALA A 452 17.39 12.31 -16.42
C ALA A 452 18.60 12.82 -17.23
N THR A 453 19.51 13.53 -16.58
CA THR A 453 20.88 13.67 -17.09
C THR A 453 21.62 12.37 -16.84
N SER A 454 21.88 11.64 -17.92
CA SER A 454 22.71 10.44 -17.94
C SER A 454 24.13 10.77 -17.47
N ASN A 455 24.50 10.31 -16.27
CA ASN A 455 25.90 10.07 -15.94
C ASN A 455 26.09 8.55 -15.83
N SER A 456 26.87 8.01 -16.77
CA SER A 456 27.30 6.62 -16.81
C SER A 456 28.11 6.29 -15.55
N VAL A 457 27.53 5.55 -14.62
CA VAL A 457 28.27 4.92 -13.53
C VAL A 457 28.75 3.54 -13.99
N THR A 458 30.07 3.37 -13.95
CA THR A 458 30.74 2.11 -14.27
C THR A 458 30.52 1.12 -13.14
N VAL A 459 29.86 0.00 -13.44
CA VAL A 459 29.72 -1.14 -12.52
C VAL A 459 31.10 -1.66 -12.15
N LYS A 460 31.54 -1.47 -10.90
CA LYS A 460 32.67 -2.20 -10.33
C LYS A 460 32.18 -3.57 -9.87
N THR A 461 32.39 -4.56 -10.72
CA THR A 461 32.35 -5.98 -10.35
C THR A 461 33.66 -6.35 -9.65
N THR A 462 33.60 -6.72 -8.38
CA THR A 462 34.56 -7.56 -7.63
C THR A 462 33.94 -7.82 -6.25
N ALA A 463 33.93 -9.02 -5.65
CA ALA A 463 34.68 -10.24 -5.93
C ALA A 463 33.98 -11.47 -5.31
N THR A 464 34.03 -12.57 -6.07
CA THR A 464 34.18 -13.98 -5.69
C THR A 464 34.01 -14.40 -4.22
N LEU A 465 33.04 -15.30 -4.01
CA LEU A 465 33.05 -16.33 -2.97
C LEU A 465 34.14 -17.36 -3.26
N SER A 466 35.02 -17.61 -2.29
CA SER A 466 35.86 -18.80 -2.23
C SER A 466 36.17 -19.11 -0.76
N GLY A 467 35.87 -20.34 -0.33
CA GLY A 467 36.28 -20.90 0.96
C GLY A 467 35.11 -21.30 1.83
#